data_AF-A0A0G0KFP5-F1
#
_entry.id   AF-A0A0G0KFP5-F1
#
_cell.length_a   1.000
_cell.length_b   1.000
_cell.length_c   1.000
_cell.angle_alpha   90.00
_cell.angle_beta   90.00
_cell.angle_gamma   90.00
#
_symmetry.space_group_name_H-M   'P 1'
#
loop_
_entity.id
_entity.type
_entity.pdbx_description
1 polymer ?
#
loop_
_entity_poly.entity_id
_entity_poly.type
_entity_poly.pdbx_seq_one_letter_code
_entity_poly.pdbx_strand_id
1 'polypeptide(L)'
;MGNMTTVTAETVPPTDNSNVDLFSVSLKRLVILSILTLGVYEFYWFYKNWQAIKKHDQSSLWAIGRAILSIFYSYSLFKRIFEISKKHDIKSKFPATLLAVVYIVVVVLGNVFIRFWNSDTNIIELLNAPRTVEIALIVLQYIFLFGTVVPLLFVQKVINAYVVKEFPNPKPKELFNSGELVMMIIWGAFWLAIGGVFIVGLVFKNIDLNKPMDNVTKENYIIGIVAGIKEVMPLPDTSDQWTTITDVTAEPSAIRYHYVISGLDSNLLTEEFLKRVLLADACADQGFVEILDEGINMEYSYTIAETDQKLLISVTSADCQIEQ
;
A
#
# COMPACT_ATOMS: atom_id res chain seq x y z
N MET A 1 -17.92 19.99 75.05
CA MET A 1 -17.99 18.53 74.79
C MET A 1 -18.43 18.34 73.35
N GLY A 2 -17.49 18.06 72.45
CA GLY A 2 -17.76 17.67 71.07
C GLY A 2 -16.76 16.58 70.73
N ASN A 3 -17.19 15.33 70.82
CA ASN A 3 -16.36 14.17 70.51
C ASN A 3 -16.21 14.03 69.00
N MET A 4 -14.96 14.12 68.54
CA MET A 4 -14.55 13.84 67.17
C MET A 4 -14.46 12.32 67.03
N THR A 5 -15.43 11.70 66.36
CA THR A 5 -15.40 10.29 66.01
C THR A 5 -14.36 10.07 64.91
N THR A 6 -13.24 9.46 65.30
CA THR A 6 -12.27 8.85 64.38
C THR A 6 -12.95 7.74 63.58
N VAL A 7 -13.13 7.98 62.28
CA VAL A 7 -13.49 6.94 61.30
C VAL A 7 -12.25 6.07 61.10
N THR A 8 -12.28 4.86 61.65
CA THR A 8 -11.28 3.82 61.36
C THR A 8 -11.42 3.39 59.90
N ALA A 9 -10.37 3.58 59.11
CA ALA A 9 -10.25 3.01 57.77
C ALA A 9 -10.33 1.49 57.86
N GLU A 10 -11.35 0.89 57.24
CA GLU A 10 -11.40 -0.55 57.01
C GLU A 10 -10.17 -0.99 56.21
N THR A 11 -9.32 -1.82 56.81
CA THR A 11 -8.26 -2.51 56.11
C THR A 11 -8.88 -3.56 55.20
N VAL A 12 -8.94 -3.27 53.90
CA VAL A 12 -9.26 -4.24 52.85
C VAL A 12 -8.31 -5.44 53.02
N PRO A 13 -8.81 -6.68 53.15
CA PRO A 13 -7.95 -7.85 53.35
C PRO A 13 -7.06 -8.07 52.12
N PRO A 14 -5.80 -8.49 52.31
CA PRO A 14 -4.88 -8.72 51.20
C PRO A 14 -5.45 -9.83 50.32
N THR A 15 -5.74 -9.52 49.06
CA THR A 15 -5.99 -10.54 48.04
C THR A 15 -4.78 -11.44 47.97
N ASP A 16 -4.96 -12.75 48.09
CA ASP A 16 -3.91 -13.75 47.93
C ASP A 16 -3.29 -13.61 46.53
N ASN A 17 -2.15 -12.92 46.48
CA ASN A 17 -1.42 -12.50 45.28
C ASN A 17 -0.46 -13.59 44.77
N SER A 18 -0.70 -14.88 45.09
CA SER A 18 0.25 -15.96 44.74
C SER A 18 0.18 -16.40 43.28
N ASN A 19 -0.96 -16.20 42.61
CA ASN A 19 -1.24 -16.71 41.26
C ASN A 19 -1.22 -15.59 40.20
N VAL A 20 -0.54 -15.84 39.08
CA VAL A 20 -0.45 -14.92 37.94
C VAL A 20 -1.68 -15.10 37.03
N ASP A 21 -2.49 -14.08 36.79
CA ASP A 21 -3.62 -14.13 35.84
C ASP A 21 -3.13 -13.96 34.38
N LEU A 22 -2.54 -15.02 33.83
CA LEU A 22 -2.00 -15.05 32.47
C LEU A 22 -3.09 -14.95 31.40
N PHE A 23 -2.75 -14.36 30.26
CA PHE A 23 -3.72 -14.12 29.20
C PHE A 23 -4.12 -15.44 28.50
N SER A 24 -5.32 -15.96 28.82
CA SER A 24 -5.83 -17.20 28.26
C SER A 24 -6.78 -16.98 27.07
N VAL A 25 -6.45 -17.55 25.92
CA VAL A 25 -7.26 -17.52 24.70
C VAL A 25 -7.27 -18.89 24.03
N SER A 26 -8.34 -19.22 23.31
CA SER A 26 -8.38 -20.49 22.58
C SER A 26 -7.32 -20.53 21.47
N LEU A 27 -6.78 -21.72 21.19
CA LEU A 27 -5.76 -21.88 20.15
C LEU A 27 -6.27 -21.43 18.77
N LYS A 28 -7.53 -21.74 18.45
CA LYS A 28 -8.17 -21.32 17.19
C LYS A 28 -8.24 -19.80 17.07
N ARG A 29 -8.63 -19.10 18.15
CA ARG A 29 -8.70 -17.63 18.17
C ARG A 29 -7.32 -17.00 18.03
N LEU A 30 -6.29 -17.57 18.65
CA LEU A 30 -4.90 -17.14 18.45
C LEU A 30 -4.47 -17.26 16.99
N VAL A 31 -4.73 -18.40 16.32
CA VAL A 31 -4.41 -18.57 14.89
C VAL A 31 -5.19 -17.59 14.03
N ILE A 32 -6.52 -17.55 14.16
CA ILE A 32 -7.39 -16.71 13.33
C ILE A 32 -7.01 -15.25 13.48
N LEU A 33 -6.85 -14.75 14.71
CA LEU A 33 -6.50 -13.35 14.93
C LEU A 33 -5.08 -13.03 14.46
N SER A 34 -4.12 -13.95 14.60
CA SER A 34 -2.78 -13.75 14.04
C SER A 34 -2.79 -13.66 12.52
N ILE A 35 -3.61 -14.48 11.84
CA ILE A 35 -3.75 -14.44 10.37
C ILE A 35 -4.46 -13.16 9.93
N LEU A 36 -5.64 -12.87 10.48
CA LEU A 36 -6.45 -11.71 10.10
C LEU A 36 -5.75 -10.37 10.36
N THR A 37 -4.83 -10.34 11.33
CA THR A 37 -4.06 -9.14 11.68
C THR A 37 -2.65 -9.15 11.12
N LEU A 38 -2.28 -10.10 10.26
CA LEU A 38 -0.92 -10.26 9.72
C LEU A 38 0.18 -10.22 10.80
N GLY A 39 0.00 -10.98 11.88
CA GLY A 39 0.97 -11.09 12.97
C GLY A 39 0.90 -9.97 14.01
N VAL A 40 0.15 -8.89 13.80
CA VAL A 40 0.05 -7.82 14.81
C VAL A 40 -0.55 -8.36 16.12
N TYR A 41 -1.50 -9.31 16.04
CA TYR A 41 -2.12 -9.90 17.22
C TYR A 41 -1.11 -10.63 18.11
N GLU A 42 -0.01 -11.14 17.56
CA GLU A 42 1.05 -11.76 18.35
C GLU A 42 1.71 -10.74 19.29
N PHE A 43 1.92 -9.50 18.83
CA PHE A 43 2.43 -8.42 19.69
C PHE A 43 1.42 -8.07 20.80
N TYR A 44 0.13 -8.02 20.48
CA TYR A 44 -0.91 -7.86 21.50
C TYR A 44 -0.87 -9.00 22.53
N TRP A 45 -0.69 -10.24 22.06
CA TRP A 45 -0.56 -11.41 22.91
C TRP A 45 0.66 -11.33 23.84
N PHE A 46 1.83 -10.93 23.33
CA PHE A 46 3.03 -10.68 24.13
C PHE A 46 2.78 -9.60 25.18
N TYR A 47 2.15 -8.49 24.78
CA TYR A 47 1.82 -7.38 25.67
C TYR A 47 0.92 -7.82 26.82
N LYS A 48 -0.15 -8.55 26.54
CA LYS A 48 -1.11 -9.00 27.56
C LYS A 48 -0.46 -9.95 28.57
N ASN A 49 0.40 -10.85 28.11
CA ASN A 49 1.13 -11.75 29.01
C ASN A 49 2.19 -11.01 29.84
N TRP A 50 2.93 -10.06 29.26
CA TRP A 50 3.82 -9.21 30.03
C TRP A 50 3.07 -8.30 31.02
N GLN A 51 1.88 -7.83 30.66
CA GLN A 51 1.01 -7.06 31.55
C GLN A 51 0.55 -7.89 32.75
N ALA A 52 0.20 -9.17 32.55
CA ALA A 52 -0.15 -10.10 33.62
C ALA A 52 1.00 -10.29 34.61
N ILE A 53 2.20 -10.59 34.08
CA ILE A 53 3.41 -10.76 34.90
C ILE A 53 3.78 -9.46 35.63
N LYS A 54 3.68 -8.30 34.95
CA LYS A 54 3.93 -7.00 35.57
C LYS A 54 3.02 -6.74 36.78
N LYS A 55 1.73 -7.03 36.64
CA LYS A 55 0.74 -6.85 37.71
C LYS A 55 1.04 -7.73 38.91
N HIS A 56 1.39 -8.99 38.68
CA HIS A 56 1.75 -9.93 39.73
C HIS A 56 3.07 -9.55 40.43
N ASP A 57 4.13 -9.26 39.66
CA ASP A 57 5.45 -8.95 40.20
C ASP A 57 5.53 -7.53 40.80
N GLN A 58 4.45 -6.72 40.75
CA GLN A 58 4.39 -5.30 41.12
C GLN A 58 5.58 -4.47 40.62
N SER A 59 6.09 -4.83 39.45
CA SER A 59 7.38 -4.35 38.96
C SER A 59 7.20 -3.18 37.99
N SER A 60 8.26 -2.37 37.83
CA SER A 60 8.32 -1.28 36.85
C SER A 60 8.53 -1.76 35.40
N LEU A 61 8.22 -3.02 35.10
CA LEU A 61 8.43 -3.62 33.78
C LEU A 61 7.68 -2.86 32.67
N TRP A 62 8.32 -2.70 31.52
CA TRP A 62 7.72 -2.06 30.35
C TRP A 62 7.09 -3.09 29.41
N ALA A 63 5.83 -3.44 29.67
CA ALA A 63 5.13 -4.52 28.96
C ALA A 63 4.99 -4.28 27.45
N ILE A 64 4.68 -3.05 27.03
CA ILE A 64 4.53 -2.68 25.61
C ILE A 64 5.87 -2.78 24.88
N GLY A 65 6.94 -2.21 25.46
CA GLY A 65 8.27 -2.28 24.85
C GLY A 65 8.77 -3.72 24.69
N ARG A 66 8.54 -4.58 25.68
CA ARG A 66 8.87 -6.02 25.58
C ARG A 66 8.04 -6.78 24.54
N ALA A 67 6.84 -6.30 24.23
CA ALA A 67 6.02 -6.85 23.17
C ALA A 67 6.56 -6.45 21.80
N ILE A 68 6.82 -5.15 21.58
CA ILE A 68 7.39 -4.64 20.31
C ILE A 68 8.76 -5.28 20.05
N LEU A 69 9.58 -5.44 21.10
CA LEU A 69 10.88 -6.10 21.07
C LEU A 69 10.78 -7.60 21.34
N SER A 70 9.70 -8.27 20.92
CA SER A 70 9.44 -9.69 21.17
C SER A 70 10.61 -10.59 20.77
N ILE A 71 11.36 -10.24 19.73
CA ILE A 71 12.56 -10.97 19.31
C ILE A 71 13.58 -11.13 20.47
N PHE A 72 13.79 -10.08 21.27
CA PHE A 72 14.71 -10.10 22.41
C PHE A 72 14.07 -10.69 23.68
N TYR A 73 12.76 -10.52 23.85
CA TYR A 73 12.06 -10.85 25.10
C TYR A 73 11.24 -12.15 25.05
N SER A 74 11.14 -12.82 23.90
CA SER A 74 10.41 -14.08 23.71
C SER A 74 10.91 -15.18 24.64
N TYR A 75 12.22 -15.41 24.67
CA TYR A 75 12.84 -16.36 25.60
C TYR A 75 12.51 -16.07 27.06
N SER A 76 12.65 -14.81 27.47
CA SER A 76 12.37 -14.39 28.85
C SER A 76 10.90 -14.65 29.22
N LEU A 77 9.97 -14.37 28.31
CA LEU A 77 8.55 -14.64 28.54
C LEU A 77 8.26 -16.14 28.61
N PHE A 78 8.75 -16.92 27.63
CA PHE A 78 8.49 -18.35 27.55
C PHE A 78 9.07 -19.09 28.75
N LYS A 79 10.27 -18.68 29.21
CA LYS A 79 10.89 -19.21 30.43
C LYS A 79 10.03 -18.93 31.67
N ARG A 80 9.56 -17.69 31.85
CA ARG A 80 8.70 -17.33 32.99
C ARG A 80 7.40 -18.12 32.99
N ILE A 81 6.75 -18.26 31.84
CA ILE A 81 5.52 -19.06 31.71
C ILE A 81 5.81 -20.53 32.03
N PHE A 82 6.94 -21.07 31.57
CA PHE A 82 7.35 -22.43 31.89
C PHE A 82 7.57 -22.62 33.40
N GLU A 83 8.25 -21.69 34.07
CA GLU A 83 8.50 -21.72 35.51
C GLU A 83 7.19 -21.63 36.31
N ILE A 84 6.28 -20.73 35.93
CA ILE A 84 4.93 -20.64 36.51
C ILE A 84 4.21 -21.97 36.37
N SER A 85 4.24 -22.56 35.17
CA SER A 85 3.55 -23.81 34.88
C SER A 85 4.13 -25.00 35.66
N LYS A 86 5.46 -25.04 35.80
CA LYS A 86 6.16 -26.06 36.57
C LYS A 86 5.86 -25.95 38.07
N LYS A 87 5.80 -24.74 38.62
CA LYS A 87 5.46 -24.48 40.03
C LYS A 87 4.06 -24.98 40.39
N HIS A 88 3.13 -24.96 39.42
CA HIS A 88 1.75 -25.40 39.60
C HIS A 88 1.49 -26.79 39.03
N ASP A 89 2.50 -27.67 38.94
CA ASP A 89 2.38 -29.06 38.49
C ASP A 89 1.65 -29.26 37.16
N ILE A 90 1.73 -28.30 36.26
CA ILE A 90 1.18 -28.44 34.90
C ILE A 90 2.11 -29.37 34.14
N LYS A 91 1.59 -30.53 33.73
CA LYS A 91 2.32 -31.52 32.91
C LYS A 91 2.62 -30.94 31.53
N SER A 92 3.71 -30.19 31.42
CA SER A 92 4.19 -29.66 30.16
C SER A 92 5.71 -29.76 30.07
N LYS A 93 6.19 -30.32 28.94
CA LYS A 93 7.60 -30.53 28.65
C LYS A 93 8.03 -29.72 27.43
N PHE A 94 7.55 -28.47 27.28
CA PHE A 94 8.06 -27.65 26.19
C PHE A 94 9.40 -27.02 26.59
N PRO A 95 10.46 -27.17 25.77
CA PRO A 95 11.71 -26.48 25.99
C PRO A 95 11.56 -24.99 25.61
N ALA A 96 11.45 -24.11 26.62
CA ALA A 96 11.31 -22.66 26.40
C ALA A 96 12.41 -22.08 25.49
N THR A 97 13.64 -22.57 25.63
CA THR A 97 14.77 -22.20 24.75
C THR A 97 14.50 -22.54 23.30
N LEU A 98 14.07 -23.76 23.00
CA LEU A 98 13.83 -24.20 21.62
C LEU A 98 12.71 -23.38 20.98
N LEU A 99 11.59 -23.15 21.70
CA LEU A 99 10.48 -22.37 21.16
C LEU A 99 10.88 -20.92 20.88
N ALA A 100 11.69 -20.32 21.74
CA ALA A 100 12.21 -18.97 21.52
C ALA A 100 13.16 -18.93 20.32
N VAL A 101 14.06 -19.91 20.19
CA VAL A 101 14.97 -20.02 19.04
C VAL A 101 14.17 -20.17 17.75
N VAL A 102 13.18 -21.06 17.71
CA VAL A 102 12.32 -21.23 16.53
C VAL A 102 11.60 -19.94 16.19
N TYR A 103 10.99 -19.26 17.18
CA TYR A 103 10.33 -17.97 16.96
C TYR A 103 11.30 -16.93 16.36
N ILE A 104 12.47 -16.76 16.97
CA ILE A 104 13.49 -15.80 16.53
C ILE A 104 13.98 -16.14 15.12
N VAL A 105 14.30 -17.41 14.84
CA VAL A 105 14.77 -17.85 13.53
C VAL A 105 13.72 -17.59 12.46
N VAL A 106 12.45 -17.93 12.71
CA VAL A 106 11.37 -17.68 11.73
C VAL A 106 11.21 -16.17 11.47
N VAL A 107 11.23 -15.34 12.51
CA VAL A 107 11.17 -13.87 12.37
C VAL A 107 12.36 -13.36 11.56
N VAL A 108 13.59 -13.78 11.89
CA VAL A 108 14.80 -13.33 11.20
C VAL A 108 14.81 -13.79 9.75
N LEU A 109 14.47 -15.05 9.47
CA LEU A 109 14.39 -15.57 8.11
C LEU A 109 13.35 -14.83 7.28
N GLY A 110 12.17 -14.54 7.83
CA GLY A 110 11.17 -13.73 7.13
C GLY A 110 11.67 -12.32 6.81
N ASN A 111 12.39 -11.68 7.75
CA ASN A 111 12.97 -10.35 7.53
C ASN A 111 14.16 -10.34 6.56
N VAL A 112 14.97 -11.39 6.53
CA VAL A 112 16.05 -11.55 5.55
C VAL A 112 15.46 -11.81 4.17
N PHE A 113 14.43 -12.67 4.09
CA PHE A 113 13.75 -13.00 2.85
C PHE A 113 13.11 -11.78 2.20
N ILE A 114 12.38 -10.95 2.97
CA ILE A 114 11.77 -9.73 2.42
C ILE A 114 12.82 -8.70 1.94
N ARG A 115 13.98 -8.61 2.61
CA ARG A 115 15.08 -7.74 2.17
C ARG A 115 15.72 -8.25 0.88
N PHE A 116 15.94 -9.56 0.78
CA PHE A 116 16.45 -10.19 -0.44
C PHE A 116 15.46 -10.06 -1.60
N TRP A 117 14.16 -10.19 -1.34
CA TRP A 117 13.11 -10.00 -2.33
C TRP A 117 13.03 -8.56 -2.86
N ASN A 118 13.25 -7.55 -2.00
CA ASN A 118 13.13 -6.13 -2.33
C ASN A 118 14.45 -5.46 -2.76
N SER A 119 15.57 -6.18 -2.89
CA SER A 119 16.83 -5.58 -3.34
C SER A 119 16.72 -5.12 -4.80
N ASP A 120 17.37 -4.00 -5.16
CA ASP A 120 17.34 -3.36 -6.50
C ASP A 120 17.70 -4.31 -7.67
N THR A 121 18.33 -5.44 -7.38
CA THR A 121 18.35 -6.59 -8.27
C THR A 121 17.00 -7.31 -8.21
N ASN A 122 16.00 -6.90 -8.99
CA ASN A 122 14.78 -7.70 -9.19
C ASN A 122 15.20 -9.06 -9.78
N ILE A 123 15.40 -10.06 -8.93
CA ILE A 123 15.93 -11.37 -9.32
C ILE A 123 14.95 -12.07 -10.28
N ILE A 124 13.66 -11.74 -10.18
CA ILE A 124 12.60 -12.19 -11.09
C ILE A 124 12.83 -11.68 -12.51
N GLU A 125 13.23 -10.42 -12.64
CA GLU A 125 13.54 -9.75 -13.90
C GLU A 125 14.90 -10.20 -14.45
N LEU A 126 15.89 -10.36 -13.56
CA LEU A 126 17.21 -10.89 -13.88
C LEU A 126 17.19 -12.37 -14.33
N LEU A 127 16.21 -13.16 -13.87
CA LEU A 127 16.09 -14.59 -14.20
C LEU A 127 14.98 -14.90 -15.23
N ASN A 128 14.24 -13.90 -15.73
CA ASN A 128 12.99 -14.13 -16.49
C ASN A 128 12.11 -15.20 -15.81
N ALA A 129 11.97 -15.11 -14.48
CA ALA A 129 11.37 -16.17 -13.70
C ALA A 129 9.88 -16.32 -14.07
N PRO A 130 9.37 -17.54 -14.29
CA PRO A 130 7.97 -17.74 -14.62
C PRO A 130 7.09 -17.31 -13.43
N ARG A 131 5.85 -16.88 -13.72
CA ARG A 131 4.84 -16.45 -12.72
C ARG A 131 4.64 -17.43 -11.56
N THR A 132 4.90 -18.71 -11.77
CA THR A 132 4.87 -19.76 -10.74
C THR A 132 5.92 -19.54 -9.64
N VAL A 133 7.11 -19.04 -9.99
CA VAL A 133 8.19 -18.73 -9.04
C VAL A 133 7.82 -17.51 -8.20
N GLU A 134 7.23 -16.47 -8.79
CA GLU A 134 6.74 -15.31 -8.05
C GLU A 134 5.71 -15.71 -6.98
N ILE A 135 4.72 -16.52 -7.38
CA ILE A 135 3.69 -17.03 -6.47
C ILE A 135 4.32 -17.89 -5.37
N ALA A 136 5.28 -18.76 -5.71
CA ALA A 136 5.95 -19.60 -4.72
C ALA A 136 6.70 -18.77 -3.67
N LEU A 137 7.36 -17.68 -4.07
CA LEU A 137 8.10 -16.80 -3.19
C LEU A 137 7.16 -15.95 -2.30
N ILE A 138 6.02 -15.51 -2.85
CA ILE A 138 4.95 -14.87 -2.06
C ILE A 138 4.39 -15.84 -1.02
N VAL A 139 4.10 -17.09 -1.42
CA VAL A 139 3.62 -18.13 -0.49
C VAL A 139 4.66 -18.39 0.60
N LEU A 140 5.94 -18.47 0.24
CA LEU A 140 7.03 -18.65 1.18
C LEU A 140 7.12 -17.50 2.20
N GLN A 141 6.93 -16.25 1.77
CA GLN A 141 6.83 -15.10 2.68
C GLN A 141 5.68 -15.25 3.69
N TYR A 142 4.50 -15.68 3.24
CA TYR A 142 3.37 -15.91 4.14
C TYR A 142 3.62 -17.09 5.09
N ILE A 143 4.36 -18.12 4.66
CA ILE A 143 4.78 -19.21 5.54
C ILE A 143 5.67 -18.68 6.68
N PHE A 144 6.63 -17.79 6.38
CA PHE A 144 7.44 -17.18 7.44
C PHE A 144 6.61 -16.29 8.37
N LEU A 145 5.73 -15.46 7.81
CA LEU A 145 4.87 -14.57 8.59
C LEU A 145 3.93 -15.32 9.53
N PHE A 146 3.27 -16.38 9.06
CA PHE A 146 2.32 -17.14 9.89
C PHE A 146 3.00 -18.26 10.68
N GLY A 147 4.23 -18.64 10.34
CA GLY A 147 5.01 -19.64 11.07
C GLY A 147 5.35 -19.22 12.50
N THR A 148 5.39 -17.91 12.79
CA THR A 148 5.65 -17.36 14.13
C THR A 148 4.58 -17.76 15.15
N VAL A 149 3.36 -18.05 14.72
CA VAL A 149 2.28 -18.50 15.61
C VAL A 149 2.56 -19.88 16.22
N VAL A 150 3.37 -20.72 15.55
CA VAL A 150 3.57 -22.11 15.96
C VAL A 150 4.17 -22.21 17.37
N PRO A 151 5.31 -21.57 17.70
CA PRO A 151 5.81 -21.49 19.08
C PRO A 151 4.79 -20.97 20.09
N LEU A 152 3.99 -19.96 19.71
CA LEU A 152 2.99 -19.36 20.58
C LEU A 152 1.86 -20.34 20.91
N LEU A 153 1.47 -21.23 20.00
CA LEU A 153 0.45 -22.26 20.27
C LEU A 153 0.88 -23.24 21.36
N PHE A 154 2.15 -23.64 21.37
CA PHE A 154 2.70 -24.50 22.42
C PHE A 154 2.63 -23.80 23.78
N VAL A 155 3.05 -22.53 23.84
CA VAL A 155 3.02 -21.74 25.07
C VAL A 155 1.57 -21.50 25.51
N GLN A 156 0.68 -21.12 24.59
CA GLN A 156 -0.73 -20.86 24.89
C GLN A 156 -1.46 -22.08 25.42
N LYS A 157 -1.14 -23.28 24.91
CA LYS A 157 -1.71 -24.53 25.44
C LYS A 157 -1.40 -24.71 26.92
N VAL A 158 -0.21 -24.31 27.34
CA VAL A 158 0.21 -24.40 28.74
C VAL A 158 -0.43 -23.32 29.59
N ILE A 159 -0.49 -22.08 29.09
CA ILE A 159 -1.23 -21.00 29.76
C ILE A 159 -2.69 -21.42 30.00
N ASN A 160 -3.34 -22.00 28.99
CA ASN A 160 -4.72 -22.46 29.12
C ASN A 160 -4.87 -23.54 30.17
N ALA A 161 -3.97 -24.54 30.21
CA ALA A 161 -3.99 -25.59 31.21
C ALA A 161 -3.77 -25.04 32.64
N TYR A 162 -2.84 -24.11 32.79
CA TYR A 162 -2.58 -23.40 34.03
C TYR A 162 -3.80 -22.60 34.49
N VAL A 163 -4.38 -21.76 33.62
CA VAL A 163 -5.52 -20.92 33.99
C VAL A 163 -6.75 -21.75 34.35
N VAL A 164 -7.02 -22.85 33.64
CA VAL A 164 -8.13 -23.75 33.97
C VAL A 164 -7.94 -24.41 35.34
N LYS A 165 -6.70 -24.74 35.71
CA LYS A 165 -6.38 -25.35 37.00
C LYS A 165 -6.52 -24.36 38.16
N GLU A 166 -5.97 -23.15 38.01
CA GLU A 166 -5.84 -22.18 39.10
C GLU A 166 -7.05 -21.24 39.23
N PHE A 167 -7.88 -21.10 38.18
CA PHE A 167 -9.04 -20.23 38.17
C PHE A 167 -10.32 -21.03 37.79
N PRO A 168 -10.92 -21.78 38.74
CA PRO A 168 -12.06 -22.66 38.48
C PRO A 168 -13.36 -21.90 38.13
N ASN A 169 -13.47 -20.63 38.49
CA ASN A 169 -14.53 -19.71 38.05
C ASN A 169 -13.94 -18.59 37.18
N PRO A 170 -13.49 -18.90 35.96
CA PRO A 170 -12.89 -17.90 35.10
C PRO A 170 -13.93 -16.84 34.74
N LYS A 171 -13.51 -15.58 34.67
CA LYS A 171 -14.37 -14.51 34.14
C LYS A 171 -14.93 -14.94 32.78
N PRO A 172 -16.22 -14.68 32.50
CA PRO A 172 -16.80 -15.04 31.21
C PRO A 172 -15.95 -14.48 30.09
N LYS A 173 -15.52 -15.35 29.18
CA LYS A 173 -14.66 -14.96 28.06
C LYS A 173 -15.52 -14.19 27.06
N GLU A 174 -15.37 -12.86 27.05
CA GLU A 174 -15.96 -12.03 25.99
C GLU A 174 -15.53 -12.53 24.61
N LEU A 175 -16.46 -12.50 23.64
CA LEU A 175 -16.23 -12.94 22.26
C LEU A 175 -15.01 -12.23 21.66
N PHE A 176 -14.89 -10.93 21.91
CA PHE A 176 -13.71 -10.11 21.67
C PHE A 176 -13.42 -9.23 22.89
N ASN A 177 -12.16 -9.13 23.28
CA ASN A 177 -11.76 -8.14 24.29
C ASN A 177 -11.83 -6.74 23.66
N SER A 178 -12.19 -5.69 24.41
CA SER A 178 -12.21 -4.31 23.90
C SER A 178 -10.93 -3.91 23.16
N GLY A 179 -9.76 -4.38 23.62
CA GLY A 179 -8.49 -4.16 22.93
C GLY A 179 -8.39 -4.84 21.56
N GLU A 180 -8.96 -6.04 21.42
CA GLU A 180 -8.98 -6.77 20.15
C GLU A 180 -9.98 -6.15 19.17
N LEU A 181 -11.12 -5.66 19.66
CA LEU A 181 -12.10 -4.96 18.82
C LEU A 181 -11.51 -3.68 18.23
N VAL A 182 -10.88 -2.85 19.07
CA VAL A 182 -10.20 -1.62 18.63
C VAL A 182 -9.14 -1.94 17.59
N MET A 183 -8.34 -2.97 17.85
CA MET A 183 -7.31 -3.43 16.92
C MET A 183 -7.91 -3.87 15.58
N MET A 184 -8.96 -4.68 15.58
CA MET A 184 -9.63 -5.11 14.35
C MET A 184 -10.24 -3.94 13.57
N ILE A 185 -10.80 -2.93 14.24
CA ILE A 185 -11.34 -1.73 13.59
C ILE A 185 -10.21 -0.94 12.92
N ILE A 186 -9.12 -0.68 13.64
CA ILE A 186 -7.95 0.05 13.12
C ILE A 186 -7.36 -0.72 11.92
N TRP A 187 -7.21 -2.04 12.04
CA TRP A 187 -6.66 -2.86 10.98
C TRP A 187 -7.60 -2.99 9.78
N GLY A 188 -8.92 -3.07 10.01
CA GLY A 188 -9.92 -3.02 8.96
C GLY A 188 -9.88 -1.69 8.19
N ALA A 189 -9.77 -0.57 8.90
CA ALA A 189 -9.62 0.75 8.27
C ALA A 189 -8.30 0.86 7.47
N PHE A 190 -7.19 0.35 8.02
CA PHE A 190 -5.91 0.27 7.33
C PHE A 190 -6.00 -0.54 6.03
N TRP A 191 -6.66 -1.70 6.06
CA TRP A 191 -6.90 -2.51 4.87
C TRP A 191 -7.90 -1.91 3.90
N LEU A 192 -8.87 -1.12 4.35
CA LEU A 192 -9.74 -0.37 3.43
C LEU A 192 -8.97 0.75 2.72
N ALA A 193 -8.06 1.43 3.42
CA ALA A 193 -7.18 2.42 2.82
C ALA A 193 -6.23 1.79 1.80
N ILE A 194 -5.55 0.70 2.19
CA ILE A 194 -4.63 -0.04 1.29
C ILE A 194 -5.40 -0.73 0.17
N GLY A 195 -6.53 -1.35 0.46
CA GLY A 195 -7.40 -2.02 -0.51
C GLY A 195 -7.97 -1.03 -1.52
N GLY A 196 -8.31 0.19 -1.11
CA GLY A 196 -8.63 1.30 -2.00
C GLY A 196 -7.46 1.63 -2.92
N VAL A 197 -6.24 1.74 -2.39
CA VAL A 197 -5.02 1.97 -3.18
C VAL A 197 -4.67 0.79 -4.09
N PHE A 198 -4.91 -0.46 -3.65
CA PHE A 198 -4.66 -1.67 -4.43
C PHE A 198 -5.72 -1.89 -5.51
N ILE A 199 -6.99 -1.56 -5.25
CA ILE A 199 -8.06 -1.56 -6.26
C ILE A 199 -7.78 -0.46 -7.28
N VAL A 200 -7.42 0.75 -6.83
CA VAL A 200 -6.99 1.83 -7.73
C VAL A 200 -5.76 1.41 -8.53
N GLY A 201 -4.77 0.77 -7.89
CA GLY A 201 -3.60 0.21 -8.55
C GLY A 201 -3.91 -0.96 -9.49
N LEU A 202 -4.89 -1.82 -9.19
CA LEU A 202 -5.37 -2.88 -10.08
C LEU A 202 -6.18 -2.32 -11.24
N VAL A 203 -6.96 -1.26 -11.01
CA VAL A 203 -7.66 -0.51 -12.06
C VAL A 203 -6.61 0.12 -12.97
N PHE A 204 -5.59 0.80 -12.43
CA PHE A 204 -4.47 1.34 -13.21
C PHE A 204 -3.57 0.26 -13.84
N LYS A 205 -3.43 -0.92 -13.26
CA LYS A 205 -2.66 -2.05 -13.82
C LYS A 205 -3.44 -2.85 -14.87
N ASN A 206 -4.77 -2.83 -14.81
CA ASN A 206 -5.67 -3.34 -15.83
C ASN A 206 -5.89 -2.31 -16.96
N ILE A 207 -5.58 -1.05 -16.72
CA ILE A 207 -5.38 -0.03 -17.76
C ILE A 207 -3.94 -0.19 -18.24
N ASP A 208 -3.77 -1.13 -19.16
CA ASP A 208 -2.49 -1.35 -19.81
C ASP A 208 -2.25 -0.24 -20.85
N LEU A 209 -1.71 0.91 -20.41
CA LEU A 209 -1.29 2.01 -21.29
C LEU A 209 -0.19 1.58 -22.29
N ASN A 210 0.41 0.41 -22.06
CA ASN A 210 1.43 -0.21 -22.91
C ASN A 210 0.96 -1.53 -23.53
N LYS A 211 -0.35 -1.81 -23.55
CA LYS A 211 -0.86 -2.93 -24.33
C LYS A 211 -0.45 -2.67 -25.77
N PRO A 212 0.32 -3.56 -26.43
CA PRO A 212 0.54 -3.42 -27.86
C PRO A 212 -0.84 -3.48 -28.50
N MET A 213 -1.28 -2.32 -28.97
CA MET A 213 -2.60 -2.15 -29.53
C MET A 213 -2.65 -3.04 -30.76
N ASP A 214 -3.59 -3.98 -30.74
CA ASP A 214 -3.88 -4.93 -31.80
C ASP A 214 -3.85 -4.19 -33.15
N ASN A 215 -2.78 -4.40 -33.93
CA ASN A 215 -2.45 -3.76 -35.22
C ASN A 215 -3.14 -2.39 -35.46
N VAL A 216 -2.91 -1.42 -34.57
CA VAL A 216 -3.44 -0.08 -34.79
C VAL A 216 -2.64 0.56 -35.91
N THR A 217 -3.30 0.67 -37.06
CA THR A 217 -2.83 1.49 -38.16
C THR A 217 -2.62 2.91 -37.64
N LYS A 218 -1.58 3.59 -38.12
CA LYS A 218 -1.28 4.99 -37.79
C LYS A 218 -2.51 5.90 -37.88
N GLU A 219 -3.38 5.63 -38.84
CA GLU A 219 -4.69 6.28 -39.03
C GLU A 219 -5.63 6.12 -37.82
N ASN A 220 -5.80 4.91 -37.28
CA ASN A 220 -6.63 4.68 -36.09
C ASN A 220 -6.05 5.33 -34.83
N TYR A 221 -4.73 5.46 -34.75
CA TYR A 221 -4.06 6.17 -33.66
C TYR A 221 -4.32 7.68 -33.74
N ILE A 222 -4.21 8.28 -34.93
CA ILE A 222 -4.53 9.69 -35.17
C ILE A 222 -6.01 9.99 -34.88
N ILE A 223 -6.93 9.11 -35.28
CA ILE A 223 -8.37 9.22 -34.94
C ILE A 223 -8.58 9.28 -33.42
N GLY A 224 -7.87 8.44 -32.67
CA GLY A 224 -7.92 8.42 -31.21
C GLY A 224 -7.43 9.74 -30.58
N ILE A 225 -6.31 10.27 -31.06
CA ILE A 225 -5.77 11.56 -30.58
C ILE A 225 -6.77 12.71 -30.85
N VAL A 226 -7.32 12.77 -32.07
CA VAL A 226 -8.31 13.80 -32.45
C VAL A 226 -9.58 13.72 -31.60
N ALA A 227 -10.06 12.50 -31.30
CA ALA A 227 -11.19 12.30 -30.40
C ALA A 227 -10.90 12.80 -28.98
N GLY A 228 -9.70 12.52 -28.45
CA GLY A 228 -9.26 13.01 -27.14
C GLY A 228 -9.17 14.54 -27.07
N ILE A 229 -8.62 15.18 -28.11
CA ILE A 229 -8.54 16.64 -28.21
C ILE A 229 -9.95 17.26 -28.17
N LYS A 230 -10.90 16.70 -28.92
CA LYS A 230 -12.29 17.18 -28.96
C LYS A 230 -13.06 16.99 -27.65
N GLU A 231 -12.66 16.04 -26.81
CA GLU A 231 -13.27 15.83 -25.49
C GLU A 231 -12.79 16.88 -24.48
N VAL A 232 -11.51 17.27 -24.54
CA VAL A 232 -10.93 18.24 -23.61
C VAL A 232 -11.06 19.70 -24.06
N MET A 233 -11.26 19.94 -25.36
CA MET A 233 -11.38 21.27 -25.96
C MET A 233 -12.75 21.42 -26.66
N PRO A 234 -13.70 22.18 -26.09
CA PRO A 234 -14.97 22.45 -26.74
C PRO A 234 -14.77 23.35 -27.95
N LEU A 235 -15.05 22.86 -29.16
CA LEU A 235 -14.90 23.60 -30.43
C LEU A 235 -16.26 24.15 -30.92
N PRO A 236 -16.30 25.33 -31.58
CA PRO A 236 -15.17 26.25 -31.83
C PRO A 236 -14.74 27.02 -30.57
N ASP A 237 -13.45 27.36 -30.48
CA ASP A 237 -12.87 28.12 -29.36
C ASP A 237 -11.95 29.24 -29.85
N THR A 238 -11.90 30.36 -29.15
CA THR A 238 -11.02 31.48 -29.49
C THR A 238 -9.64 31.24 -28.87
N SER A 239 -8.66 30.86 -29.69
CA SER A 239 -7.28 30.63 -29.25
C SER A 239 -6.62 31.93 -28.80
N ASP A 240 -6.92 33.03 -29.50
CA ASP A 240 -6.46 34.38 -29.16
C ASP A 240 -7.45 35.44 -29.68
N GLN A 241 -7.09 36.73 -29.62
CA GLN A 241 -7.96 37.84 -30.07
C GLN A 241 -8.28 37.83 -31.57
N TRP A 242 -7.50 37.12 -32.38
CA TRP A 242 -7.56 37.11 -33.84
C TRP A 242 -7.81 35.72 -34.42
N THR A 243 -7.47 34.65 -33.68
CA THR A 243 -7.48 33.27 -34.16
C THR A 243 -8.52 32.43 -33.42
N THR A 244 -9.46 31.84 -34.16
CA THR A 244 -10.45 30.90 -33.65
C THR A 244 -10.16 29.50 -34.18
N ILE A 245 -10.01 28.51 -33.31
CA ILE A 245 -9.98 27.11 -33.70
C ILE A 245 -11.41 26.63 -33.95
N THR A 246 -11.69 26.11 -35.15
CA THR A 246 -13.03 25.73 -35.56
C THR A 246 -13.26 24.23 -35.54
N ASP A 247 -12.23 23.45 -35.89
CA ASP A 247 -12.28 21.99 -35.87
C ASP A 247 -10.88 21.38 -35.77
N VAL A 248 -10.82 20.08 -35.46
CA VAL A 248 -9.61 19.25 -35.56
C VAL A 248 -9.98 17.95 -36.28
N THR A 249 -9.27 17.62 -37.36
CA THR A 249 -9.53 16.43 -38.18
C THR A 249 -8.35 15.46 -38.18
N ALA A 250 -8.68 14.18 -38.29
CA ALA A 250 -7.69 13.11 -38.47
C ALA A 250 -7.42 12.94 -39.97
N GLU A 251 -6.17 13.12 -40.36
CA GLU A 251 -5.68 12.81 -41.71
C GLU A 251 -4.84 11.51 -41.67
N PRO A 252 -4.59 10.83 -42.80
CA PRO A 252 -3.93 9.52 -42.79
C PRO A 252 -2.55 9.47 -42.11
N SER A 253 -1.84 10.60 -42.09
CA SER A 253 -0.51 10.75 -41.48
C SER A 253 -0.34 12.06 -40.72
N ALA A 254 -1.42 12.79 -40.43
CA ALA A 254 -1.33 14.08 -39.76
C ALA A 254 -2.56 14.37 -38.89
N ILE A 255 -2.36 15.18 -37.86
CA ILE A 255 -3.44 15.82 -37.11
C ILE A 255 -3.61 17.21 -37.74
N ARG A 256 -4.80 17.52 -38.26
CA ARG A 256 -5.08 18.81 -38.90
C ARG A 256 -5.96 19.68 -38.02
N TYR A 257 -5.44 20.81 -37.60
CA TYR A 257 -6.15 21.85 -36.89
C TYR A 257 -6.71 22.86 -37.88
N HIS A 258 -7.98 23.22 -37.74
CA HIS A 258 -8.65 24.19 -38.60
C HIS A 258 -8.83 25.50 -37.83
N TYR A 259 -8.27 26.58 -38.38
CA TYR A 259 -8.32 27.89 -37.78
C TYR A 259 -8.97 28.91 -38.72
N VAL A 260 -9.66 29.88 -38.13
CA VAL A 260 -10.11 31.09 -38.80
C VAL A 260 -9.40 32.27 -38.16
N ILE A 261 -8.68 33.04 -38.97
CA ILE A 261 -8.06 34.30 -38.56
C ILE A 261 -8.95 35.44 -39.02
N SER A 262 -9.26 36.37 -38.12
CA SER A 262 -10.03 37.59 -38.42
C SER A 262 -9.35 38.80 -37.79
N GLY A 263 -9.47 39.97 -38.40
CA GLY A 263 -9.02 41.26 -37.85
C GLY A 263 -7.54 41.59 -38.04
N LEU A 264 -6.80 40.82 -38.84
CA LEU A 264 -5.39 41.04 -39.17
C LEU A 264 -5.20 41.40 -40.65
N ASP A 265 -4.13 42.16 -40.96
CA ASP A 265 -3.78 42.46 -42.35
C ASP A 265 -3.31 41.19 -43.07
N SER A 266 -4.12 40.73 -44.03
CA SER A 266 -3.86 39.54 -44.84
C SER A 266 -2.48 39.54 -45.53
N ASN A 267 -1.88 40.70 -45.79
CA ASN A 267 -0.57 40.78 -46.45
C ASN A 267 0.60 40.33 -45.55
N LEU A 268 0.40 40.30 -44.22
CA LEU A 268 1.41 39.87 -43.25
C LEU A 268 1.31 38.37 -42.95
N LEU A 269 0.18 37.73 -43.26
CA LEU A 269 -0.12 36.33 -43.00
C LEU A 269 0.43 35.43 -44.12
N THR A 270 1.76 35.35 -44.20
CA THR A 270 2.45 34.46 -45.14
C THR A 270 2.69 33.08 -44.52
N GLU A 271 2.76 32.02 -45.35
CA GLU A 271 3.07 30.66 -44.86
C GLU A 271 4.39 30.61 -44.10
N GLU A 272 5.42 31.35 -44.54
CA GLU A 272 6.72 31.40 -43.89
C GLU A 272 6.66 32.04 -42.51
N PHE A 273 5.91 33.15 -42.38
CA PHE A 273 5.71 33.82 -41.09
C PHE A 273 4.95 32.91 -40.12
N LEU A 274 3.83 32.33 -40.57
CA LEU A 274 3.02 31.42 -39.74
C LEU A 274 3.80 30.17 -39.34
N LYS A 275 4.55 29.56 -40.27
CA LYS A 275 5.38 28.39 -39.96
C LYS A 275 6.42 28.72 -38.90
N ARG A 276 7.08 29.88 -38.96
CA ARG A 276 8.06 30.28 -37.94
C ARG A 276 7.46 30.41 -36.54
N VAL A 277 6.27 30.99 -36.44
CA VAL A 277 5.57 31.11 -35.14
C VAL A 277 5.20 29.72 -34.61
N LEU A 278 4.66 28.86 -35.49
CA LEU A 278 4.27 27.51 -35.12
C LEU A 278 5.44 26.63 -34.68
N LEU A 279 6.60 26.75 -35.31
CA LEU A 279 7.78 25.96 -34.95
C LEU A 279 8.27 26.28 -33.54
N ALA A 280 8.32 27.56 -33.17
CA ALA A 280 8.74 27.98 -31.84
C ALA A 280 7.88 27.36 -30.72
N ASP A 281 6.57 27.24 -30.93
CA ASP A 281 5.66 26.61 -29.96
C ASP A 281 5.67 25.08 -30.07
N ALA A 282 5.60 24.52 -31.28
CA ALA A 282 5.50 23.09 -31.50
C ALA A 282 6.78 22.33 -31.08
N CYS A 283 7.96 22.91 -31.33
CA CYS A 283 9.24 22.29 -30.99
C CYS A 283 9.66 22.51 -29.52
N ALA A 284 8.97 23.40 -28.79
CA ALA A 284 9.18 23.59 -27.36
C ALA A 284 8.37 22.62 -26.49
N ASP A 285 7.29 22.04 -27.01
CA ASP A 285 6.43 21.08 -26.31
C ASP A 285 6.91 19.63 -26.55
N GLN A 286 7.39 18.97 -25.50
CA GLN A 286 7.90 17.58 -25.60
C GLN A 286 6.85 16.58 -26.05
N GLY A 287 5.57 16.79 -25.70
CA GLY A 287 4.49 15.91 -26.12
C GLY A 287 4.21 16.03 -27.62
N PHE A 288 4.34 17.23 -28.19
CA PHE A 288 4.26 17.41 -29.64
C PHE A 288 5.47 16.82 -30.37
N VAL A 289 6.68 16.96 -29.83
CA VAL A 289 7.89 16.34 -30.42
C VAL A 289 7.77 14.81 -30.47
N GLU A 290 7.27 14.17 -29.42
CA GLU A 290 7.04 12.72 -29.40
C GLU A 290 6.08 12.26 -30.52
N ILE A 291 5.00 13.01 -30.77
CA ILE A 291 4.05 12.73 -31.86
C ILE A 291 4.71 12.88 -33.23
N LEU A 292 5.53 13.91 -33.42
CA LEU A 292 6.27 14.15 -34.66
C LEU A 292 7.29 13.03 -34.95
N ASP A 293 7.96 12.51 -33.91
CA ASP A 293 8.96 11.43 -34.03
C ASP A 293 8.34 10.08 -34.42
N GLU A 294 7.06 9.85 -34.10
CA GLU A 294 6.23 8.73 -34.63
C GLU A 294 5.82 8.96 -36.11
N GLY A 295 6.30 10.06 -36.70
CA GLY A 295 6.06 10.49 -38.08
C GLY A 295 4.65 11.03 -38.31
N ILE A 296 3.92 11.43 -37.27
CA ILE A 296 2.59 12.02 -37.37
C ILE A 296 2.79 13.53 -37.49
N ASN A 297 2.46 14.10 -38.65
CA ASN A 297 2.67 15.52 -38.87
C ASN A 297 1.59 16.35 -38.17
N MET A 298 1.93 17.60 -37.85
CA MET A 298 0.98 18.59 -37.36
C MET A 298 0.64 19.54 -38.52
N GLU A 299 -0.62 19.57 -38.92
CA GLU A 299 -1.10 20.42 -40.01
C GLU A 299 -2.01 21.53 -39.47
N TYR A 300 -1.80 22.74 -39.96
CA TYR A 300 -2.52 23.93 -39.56
C TYR A 300 -3.17 24.53 -40.81
N SER A 301 -4.49 24.38 -40.92
CA SER A 301 -5.32 24.90 -42.02
C SER A 301 -5.95 26.22 -41.59
N TYR A 302 -5.34 27.34 -41.99
CA TYR A 302 -5.84 28.69 -41.72
C TYR A 302 -6.76 29.18 -42.83
N THR A 303 -7.91 29.72 -42.45
CA THR A 303 -8.81 30.47 -43.33
C THR A 303 -8.82 31.94 -42.91
N ILE A 304 -8.44 32.84 -43.81
CA ILE A 304 -8.44 34.29 -43.55
C ILE A 304 -9.84 34.85 -43.83
N ALA A 305 -10.55 35.31 -42.80
CA ALA A 305 -11.96 35.68 -42.90
C ALA A 305 -12.25 36.80 -43.92
N GLU A 306 -11.31 37.72 -44.10
CA GLU A 306 -11.45 38.89 -44.99
C GLU A 306 -11.30 38.55 -46.47
N THR A 307 -10.54 37.51 -46.80
CA THR A 307 -10.17 37.17 -48.19
C THR A 307 -10.63 35.79 -48.63
N ASP A 308 -11.10 34.97 -47.69
CA ASP A 308 -11.38 33.52 -47.87
C ASP A 308 -10.15 32.73 -48.38
N GLN A 309 -8.95 33.30 -48.24
CA GLN A 309 -7.71 32.63 -48.58
C GLN A 309 -7.43 31.52 -47.56
N LYS A 310 -7.06 30.34 -48.07
CA LYS A 310 -6.67 29.19 -47.25
C LYS A 310 -5.18 28.95 -47.35
N LEU A 311 -4.54 28.77 -46.20
CA LEU A 311 -3.12 28.44 -46.06
C LEU A 311 -3.00 27.14 -45.28
N LEU A 312 -2.19 26.21 -45.76
CA LEU A 312 -1.93 24.94 -45.08
C LEU A 312 -0.46 24.85 -44.72
N ILE A 313 -0.16 24.89 -43.42
CA ILE A 313 1.20 24.77 -42.91
C ILE A 313 1.36 23.38 -42.29
N SER A 314 2.45 22.70 -42.63
CA SER A 314 2.81 21.41 -42.05
C SER A 314 4.11 21.53 -41.26
N VAL A 315 4.06 21.02 -40.04
CA VAL A 315 5.20 20.85 -39.12
C VAL A 315 5.50 19.36 -39.02
N THR A 316 6.77 19.02 -39.24
CA THR A 316 7.29 17.65 -39.26
C THR A 316 8.46 17.52 -38.28
N SER A 317 8.85 16.29 -37.93
CA SER A 317 10.02 16.04 -37.07
C SER A 317 11.31 16.66 -37.60
N ALA A 318 11.46 16.72 -38.92
CA ALA A 318 12.63 17.35 -39.55
C ALA A 318 12.70 18.86 -39.31
N ASP A 319 11.56 19.54 -39.13
CA ASP A 319 11.55 20.99 -38.90
C ASP A 319 12.11 21.35 -37.51
N CYS A 320 11.85 20.53 -36.48
CA CYS A 320 12.36 20.74 -35.12
C CYS A 320 13.85 20.40 -34.95
N GLN A 321 14.45 19.65 -35.87
CA GLN A 321 15.88 19.33 -35.86
C GLN A 321 16.76 20.47 -36.43
N ILE A 322 16.15 21.45 -37.08
CA ILE A 322 16.86 22.59 -37.70
C ILE A 322 16.94 23.79 -36.73
N GLU A 323 16.12 23.82 -35.68
CA GLU A 323 16.01 24.92 -34.70
C GLU A 323 16.89 24.76 -33.43
N GLN A 324 17.59 23.63 -33.27
CA GLN A 324 18.54 23.37 -32.16
C GLN A 324 19.97 23.81 -32.49
#